data_AF-E2NJ92-F1
#
_entry.id   AF-E2NJ92-F1
#
_cell.length_a   1.000
_cell.length_b   1.000
_cell.length_c   1.000
_cell.angle_alpha   90.00
_cell.angle_beta   90.00
_cell.angle_gamma   90.00
#
_symmetry.space_group_name_H-M   'P 1'
#
loop_
_entity.id
_entity.type
_entity.pdbx_description
1 polymer ?
#
loop_
_entity_poly.entity_id
_entity_poly.type
_entity_poly.pdbx_seq_one_letter_code
_entity_poly.pdbx_strand_id
1 'polypeptide(L)' 'NAEDIYPRRYFYPSVNTFTQILPYVEMPVSEDISKRILCLPLYYGLAKEDIERIANEVLLFSL' A
#
# COMPACT_ATOMS: atom_id res chain seq x y z
N ASN A 1 -2.64 -11.77 -3.92
CA ASN A 1 -3.49 -12.95 -3.67
C ASN A 1 -3.09 -14.18 -4.48
N ALA A 2 -2.64 -14.05 -5.74
CA ALA A 2 -2.22 -15.22 -6.54
C ALA A 2 -1.06 -16.00 -5.89
N GLU A 3 -0.09 -15.31 -5.29
CA GLU A 3 1.08 -15.90 -4.63
C GLU A 3 0.93 -16.07 -3.11
N ASP A 4 -0.31 -16.08 -2.60
CA ASP A 4 -0.61 -16.09 -1.16
C ASP A 4 0.04 -14.91 -0.38
N ILE A 5 0.34 -13.83 -1.09
CA ILE A 5 0.77 -12.54 -0.55
C ILE A 5 -0.44 -11.61 -0.54
N TYR A 6 -0.76 -11.08 0.64
CA TYR A 6 -1.93 -10.21 0.88
C TYR A 6 -1.48 -8.79 1.23
N PRO A 7 -1.24 -7.94 0.22
CA PRO A 7 -0.94 -6.54 0.48
C PRO A 7 -2.19 -5.79 0.97
N ARG A 8 -1.96 -4.64 1.59
CA ARG A 8 -3.02 -3.76 2.13
C ARG A 8 -2.90 -2.35 1.55
N ARG A 9 -4.01 -1.62 1.55
CA ARG A 9 -4.10 -0.22 1.11
C ARG A 9 -4.63 0.62 2.26
N TYR A 10 -3.73 1.08 3.13
CA TYR A 10 -4.12 1.82 4.34
C TYR A 10 -4.41 3.31 4.11
N PHE A 11 -3.79 3.91 3.09
CA PHE A 11 -3.82 5.36 2.87
C PHE A 11 -4.79 5.79 1.77
N TYR A 12 -5.73 4.93 1.39
CA TYR A 12 -6.73 5.20 0.35
C TYR A 12 -8.16 5.23 0.92
N PRO A 13 -8.98 6.23 0.54
CA PRO A 13 -8.61 7.44 -0.18
C PRO A 13 -7.78 8.40 0.71
N SER A 14 -7.12 9.41 0.12
CA SER A 14 -6.42 10.43 0.91
C SER A 14 -7.40 11.14 1.85
N VAL A 15 -7.02 11.35 3.11
CA VAL A 15 -7.93 11.82 4.18
C VAL A 15 -8.62 13.14 3.83
N ASN A 16 -7.92 14.07 3.17
CA ASN A 16 -8.47 15.36 2.73
C ASN A 16 -9.67 15.25 1.76
N THR A 17 -9.89 14.06 1.17
CA THR A 17 -11.02 13.78 0.28
C THR A 17 -12.26 13.28 1.04
N PHE A 18 -12.16 13.03 2.35
CA PHE A 18 -13.27 12.50 3.16
C PHE A 18 -14.22 13.62 3.62
N THR A 19 -14.95 14.18 2.64
CA THR A 19 -15.78 15.39 2.80
C THR A 19 -17.00 15.24 3.71
N GLN A 20 -17.33 14.00 4.10
CA GLN A 20 -18.37 13.70 5.07
C GLN A 20 -17.96 14.08 6.51
N ILE A 21 -16.66 14.19 6.80
CA ILE A 21 -16.14 14.50 8.14
C ILE A 21 -15.33 15.81 8.17
N LEU A 22 -14.61 16.15 7.10
CA LEU A 22 -13.78 17.35 7.05
C LEU A 22 -13.98 18.14 5.74
N PRO A 23 -13.84 19.48 5.75
CA PRO A 23 -13.80 20.26 4.51
C PRO A 23 -12.66 19.79 3.59
N TYR A 24 -12.91 19.81 2.28
CA TYR A 24 -11.87 19.53 1.30
C TYR A 24 -10.78 20.61 1.35
N VAL A 25 -9.53 20.16 1.30
CA VAL A 25 -8.34 20.98 1.08
C VAL A 25 -7.47 20.25 0.08
N GLU A 26 -6.98 20.94 -0.95
CA GLU A 26 -6.15 20.32 -1.98
C GLU A 26 -4.84 19.79 -1.37
N MET A 27 -4.54 18.50 -1.60
CA MET A 27 -3.31 17.86 -1.15
C MET A 27 -2.73 16.98 -2.26
N PRO A 28 -2.17 17.57 -3.33
CA PRO A 28 -1.91 16.86 -4.58
C PRO A 28 -0.92 15.71 -4.41
N VAL A 29 0.07 15.86 -3.54
CA VAL A 29 1.05 14.80 -3.23
C VAL A 29 0.39 13.64 -2.47
N SER A 30 -0.45 13.92 -1.48
CA SER A 30 -1.16 12.89 -0.71
C SER A 30 -2.16 12.13 -1.59
N GLU A 31 -2.89 12.87 -2.42
CA GLU A 31 -3.86 12.33 -3.37
C GLU A 31 -3.20 11.44 -4.43
N ASP A 32 -2.04 11.84 -4.97
CA ASP A 32 -1.26 11.00 -5.88
C ASP A 32 -0.79 9.70 -5.21
N ILE A 33 -0.13 9.82 -4.05
CA ILE A 33 0.46 8.66 -3.35
C ILE A 33 -0.62 7.67 -2.92
N SER A 34 -1.76 8.13 -2.38
CA SER A 34 -2.86 7.28 -1.92
C SER A 34 -3.37 6.31 -2.98
N LYS A 35 -3.31 6.70 -4.27
CA LYS A 35 -3.83 5.90 -5.39
C LYS A 35 -2.93 4.74 -5.77
N ARG A 36 -1.63 4.83 -5.48
CA ARG A 36 -0.59 3.91 -5.98
C ARG A 36 0.28 3.27 -4.90
N ILE A 37 0.12 3.67 -3.64
CA ILE A 37 0.83 3.03 -2.52
C ILE A 37 0.35 1.59 -2.29
N LEU A 38 1.32 0.71 -2.03
CA LEU A 38 1.12 -0.70 -1.73
C LEU A 38 1.80 -1.01 -0.39
N CYS A 39 1.05 -1.52 0.59
CA CYS A 39 1.63 -1.95 1.86
C CYS A 39 1.79 -3.46 1.85
N LEU A 40 3.03 -3.94 1.99
CA LEU A 40 3.36 -5.37 2.02
C LEU A 40 3.22 -5.93 3.45
N PRO A 41 3.10 -7.26 3.60
CA PRO A 41 3.15 -7.90 4.92
C PRO A 41 4.39 -7.47 5.70
N LEU A 42 4.18 -6.97 6.92
CA LEU A 42 5.24 -6.51 7.82
C LEU A 42 4.82 -6.78 9.27
N TYR A 43 5.50 -7.72 9.93
CA TYR A 43 5.29 -8.08 11.33
C TYR A 43 6.50 -8.83 11.88
N TYR A 44 6.65 -8.88 13.21
CA TYR A 44 7.84 -9.41 13.90
C TYR A 44 8.19 -10.86 13.51
N GLY A 45 7.18 -11.74 13.40
CA GLY A 45 7.37 -13.15 13.08
C GLY A 45 7.44 -13.48 11.59
N LEU A 46 7.62 -12.48 10.71
CA LEU A 46 7.72 -12.73 9.28
C LEU A 46 9.09 -13.35 8.97
N ALA A 47 9.09 -14.57 8.43
CA ALA A 47 10.30 -15.30 8.11
C ALA A 47 11.12 -14.56 7.04
N LYS A 48 12.45 -14.67 7.10
CA LYS A 48 13.35 -14.00 6.13
C LYS A 48 13.08 -14.49 4.70
N GLU A 49 12.80 -15.78 4.56
CA GLU A 49 12.49 -16.43 3.29
C GLU A 49 11.20 -15.86 2.69
N ASP A 50 10.20 -15.55 3.52
CA ASP A 50 8.97 -14.90 3.06
C ASP A 50 9.22 -13.44 2.66
N ILE A 51 10.10 -12.70 3.36
CA ILE A 51 10.49 -11.34 2.96
C ILE A 51 11.13 -11.36 1.57
N GLU A 52 12.08 -12.28 1.35
CA GLU A 52 12.78 -12.42 0.07
C GLU A 52 11.80 -12.82 -1.05
N ARG A 53 10.92 -13.78 -0.78
CA ARG A 53 9.85 -14.17 -1.71
C ARG A 53 8.96 -13.00 -2.08
N ILE A 54 8.44 -12.26 -1.09
CA ILE A 54 7.60 -11.09 -1.30
C ILE A 54 8.32 -10.03 -2.14
N ALA A 55 9.58 -9.73 -1.84
CA ALA A 55 10.37 -8.74 -2.56
C ALA A 55 10.57 -9.14 -4.03
N ASN A 56 10.90 -10.41 -4.28
CA ASN A 56 11.10 -10.94 -5.64
C ASN A 56 9.81 -10.87 -6.46
N GLU A 57 8.66 -11.27 -5.90
CA GLU A 57 7.38 -11.18 -6.59
C GLU A 57 7.07 -9.73 -7.00
N VAL A 58 7.25 -8.77 -6.08
CA VAL A 58 7.00 -7.35 -6.38
C VAL A 58 7.91 -6.83 -7.49
N LEU A 59 9.18 -7.24 -7.52
CA LEU A 59 10.12 -6.84 -8.57
C LEU A 59 9.76 -7.46 -9.93
N LEU A 60 9.30 -8.71 -9.97
CA LEU A 60 8.86 -9.36 -11.20
C LEU A 60 7.66 -8.66 -11.84
N PHE A 61 6.68 -8.23 -11.04
CA PHE A 61 5.52 -7.46 -11.53
C PHE A 61 5.85 -6.02 -11.94
N SER A 62 7.05 -5.53 -11.61
CA SER A 62 7.49 -4.17 -11.96
C SER A 62 8.25 -4.09 -13.30
N LEU A 63 8.52 -5.24 -13.92
CA LEU A 63 9.13 -5.39 -15.25
C LEU A 63 8.05 -5.70 -16.30
#